data_AF-G2G612-F1
#
_entry.id   AF-G2G612-F1
#
_cell.length_a   1.000
_cell.length_b   1.000
_cell.length_c   1.000
_cell.angle_alpha   90.00
_cell.angle_beta   90.00
_cell.angle_gamma   90.00
#
_symmetry.space_group_name_H-M   'P 1'
#
loop_
_entity.id
_entity.type
_entity.pdbx_description
1 polymer ?
#
loop_
_entity_poly.entity_id
_entity_poly.type
_entity_poly.pdbx_seq_one_letter_code
_entity_poly.pdbx_strand_id
1 'polypeptide(L)'
;MAAPAILIGGLLLVAIFYDICRLIGTYQSRRPPLARLRGRRSALEAEERWCTGLLLHGHIDASSYRRRMSGLAHGQRVVDPRPRP
;
A
#
# COMPACT_ATOMS: atom_id res chain seq x y z
N MET A 1 33.96 28.71 28.76
CA MET A 1 32.55 28.27 28.86
C MET A 1 31.98 27.71 27.55
N ALA A 2 32.74 27.62 26.45
CA ALA A 2 32.23 27.11 25.16
C ALA A 2 32.30 25.57 25.01
N ALA A 3 33.20 24.90 25.74
CA ALA A 3 33.36 23.44 25.71
C ALA A 3 32.05 22.64 25.95
N PRO A 4 31.22 22.95 26.96
CA PRO A 4 29.97 22.21 27.16
C PRO A 4 28.96 22.47 26.03
N ALA A 5 28.92 23.70 25.48
CA ALA A 5 28.02 24.03 24.37
C ALA A 5 28.39 23.27 23.09
N ILE A 6 29.69 23.13 22.80
CA ILE A 6 30.20 22.34 21.67
C ILE A 6 29.84 20.86 21.86
N LEU A 7 30.00 20.34 23.08
CA LEU A 7 29.72 18.94 23.41
C LEU A 7 28.23 18.62 23.25
N ILE A 8 27.36 19.49 23.76
CA ILE A 8 25.90 19.38 23.61
C ILE A 8 25.50 19.48 22.13
N GLY A 9 26.04 20.46 21.40
CA GLY A 9 25.78 20.61 19.96
C GLY A 9 26.18 19.38 19.15
N GLY A 10 27.35 18.81 19.45
CA GLY A 10 27.82 17.57 18.84
C GLY A 10 26.90 16.38 19.11
N LEU A 11 26.46 16.19 20.35
CA LEU A 11 25.53 15.11 20.71
C LEU A 11 24.19 15.24 19.98
N LEU A 12 23.64 16.45 19.89
CA LEU A 12 22.40 16.70 19.15
C LEU A 12 22.57 16.37 17.66
N LEU A 13 23.70 16.77 17.06
CA LEU A 13 23.97 16.53 15.65
C LEU A 13 24.08 15.03 15.34
N VAL A 14 24.74 14.26 16.21
CA VAL A 14 24.83 12.80 16.12
C VAL A 14 23.45 12.15 16.28
N ALA A 15 22.64 12.60 17.25
CA ALA A 15 21.30 12.06 17.47
C ALA A 15 20.38 12.31 16.26
N ILE A 16 20.40 13.51 15.70
CA ILE A 16 19.64 13.86 14.49
C ILE A 16 20.10 13.00 13.31
N PHE A 17 21.41 12.87 13.10
CA PHE A 17 21.95 12.07 12.01
C PHE A 17 21.54 10.60 12.13
N TYR A 18 21.63 10.04 13.34
CA TYR A 18 21.19 8.68 13.63
C TYR A 18 19.70 8.48 13.35
N ASP A 19 18.85 9.42 13.77
CA ASP A 19 17.40 9.32 13.54
C ASP A 19 17.05 9.41 12.05
N ILE A 20 17.70 10.29 11.28
CA ILE A 20 17.57 10.36 9.83
C ILE A 20 17.98 9.03 9.17
N CYS A 21 19.15 8.50 9.52
CA CYS A 21 19.63 7.22 8.99
C CYS A 21 18.68 6.07 9.34
N ARG A 22 18.13 6.07 10.56
CA ARG A 22 17.17 5.08 11.04
C ARG A 22 15.83 5.20 10.31
N LEU A 23 15.30 6.41 10.12
CA LEU A 23 14.08 6.68 9.36
C LEU A 23 14.22 6.19 7.92
N ILE A 24 15.34 6.50 7.26
CA ILE A 24 15.60 6.08 5.87
C ILE A 24 15.80 4.55 5.79
N GLY A 25 16.56 3.95 6.69
CA GLY A 25 16.83 2.51 6.71
C GLY A 25 15.57 1.67 7.00
N THR A 26 14.74 2.12 7.93
CA THR A 26 13.44 1.46 8.22
C THR A 26 12.43 1.67 7.10
N TYR A 27 12.48 2.80 6.40
CA TYR A 27 11.65 3.07 5.23
C TYR A 27 12.00 2.16 4.03
N GLN A 28 13.28 1.85 3.83
CA GLN A 28 13.71 0.85 2.85
C GLN A 28 13.20 -0.56 3.20
N SER A 29 13.22 -0.95 4.48
CA SER A 29 12.75 -2.26 4.93
C SER A 29 11.22 -2.41 4.92
N ARG A 30 10.47 -1.32 5.12
CA ARG A 30 9.00 -1.32 5.13
C ARG A 30 8.34 -1.10 3.76
N ARG A 31 9.08 -0.80 2.70
CA ARG A 31 8.47 -0.78 1.36
C ARG A 31 8.23 -2.22 0.93
N PRO A 32 6.96 -2.69 0.80
CA PRO A 32 6.72 -3.97 0.16
C PRO A 32 7.37 -3.92 -1.22
N PRO A 33 8.06 -4.97 -1.66
CA PRO A 33 8.82 -4.96 -2.91
C PRO A 33 7.91 -4.43 -4.02
N LEU A 34 8.42 -3.52 -4.86
CA LEU A 34 7.64 -2.88 -5.92
C LEU A 34 6.95 -3.93 -6.82
N ALA A 35 7.54 -5.12 -6.97
CA ALA A 35 6.93 -6.28 -7.61
C ALA A 35 5.61 -6.73 -6.95
N ARG A 36 5.52 -6.71 -5.63
CA ARG A 36 4.30 -7.06 -4.86
C ARG A 36 3.24 -5.96 -4.97
N LEU A 37 3.64 -4.69 -5.06
CA LEU A 37 2.70 -3.59 -5.35
C LEU A 37 2.19 -3.66 -6.79
N ARG A 38 3.05 -4.00 -7.75
CA ARG A 38 2.69 -4.18 -9.16
C ARG A 38 1.77 -5.38 -9.35
N GLY A 39 2.06 -6.51 -8.71
CA GLY A 39 1.18 -7.68 -8.68
C GLY A 39 -0.16 -7.40 -7.99
N ARG A 40 -0.16 -6.55 -6.96
CA ARG A 40 -1.40 -6.11 -6.30
C ARG A 40 -2.24 -5.22 -7.22
N ARG A 41 -1.62 -4.28 -7.95
CA ARG A 41 -2.32 -3.45 -8.94
C ARG A 41 -2.87 -4.29 -10.08
N SER A 42 -2.09 -5.21 -10.64
CA SER A 42 -2.57 -6.07 -11.74
C SER A 42 -3.72 -6.98 -11.31
N ALA A 43 -3.72 -7.47 -10.07
CA ALA A 43 -4.83 -8.26 -9.54
C ALA A 43 -6.11 -7.42 -9.37
N LEU A 44 -5.99 -6.17 -8.91
CA LEU A 44 -7.12 -5.25 -8.79
C LEU A 44 -7.67 -4.85 -10.16
N GLU A 45 -6.79 -4.53 -11.12
CA GLU A 45 -7.18 -4.22 -12.49
C GLU A 45 -7.90 -5.40 -13.18
N ALA A 46 -7.46 -6.64 -12.92
CA ALA A 46 -8.12 -7.83 -13.45
C ALA A 46 -9.53 -8.02 -12.87
N GLU A 47 -9.69 -7.79 -11.56
CA GLU A 47 -10.98 -7.89 -10.89
C GLU A 47 -11.97 -6.79 -11.33
N GLU A 48 -11.46 -5.58 -11.58
CA GLU A 48 -12.23 -4.47 -12.14
C GLU A 48 -12.74 -4.83 -13.53
N ARG A 49 -11.87 -5.26 -14.46
CA ARG A 49 -12.27 -5.69 -15.80
C ARG A 49 -13.32 -6.79 -15.78
N TRP A 50 -13.19 -7.75 -14.86
CA TRP A 50 -14.17 -8.83 -14.68
C TRP A 50 -15.53 -8.29 -14.23
N CYS A 51 -15.56 -7.45 -13.21
CA CYS A 51 -16.81 -6.84 -12.71
C CYS A 51 -17.46 -5.92 -13.76
N THR A 52 -16.68 -5.15 -14.51
CA THR A 52 -17.18 -4.35 -15.63
C THR A 52 -17.75 -5.23 -16.73
N GLY A 53 -17.09 -6.37 -17.03
CA GLY A 53 -17.61 -7.38 -17.94
C GLY A 53 -18.98 -7.90 -17.49
N LEU A 54 -19.12 -8.30 -16.23
CA LEU A 54 -20.40 -8.75 -15.68
C LEU A 54 -21.50 -7.68 -15.75
N LEU A 55 -21.15 -6.41 -15.47
CA LEU A 55 -22.09 -5.29 -15.55
C LEU A 55 -22.57 -5.05 -16.99
N LEU A 56 -21.65 -5.05 -17.94
CA LEU A 56 -21.95 -4.84 -19.37
C LEU A 56 -22.82 -5.96 -19.94
N HIS A 57 -22.66 -7.20 -19.47
CA HIS A 57 -23.46 -8.34 -19.89
C HIS A 57 -24.75 -8.50 -19.06
N GLY A 58 -25.04 -7.59 -18.13
CA GLY A 58 -26.25 -7.62 -17.31
C GLY A 58 -26.28 -8.74 -16.26
N HIS A 59 -25.15 -9.40 -16.00
CA HIS A 59 -25.04 -10.43 -14.98
C HIS A 59 -25.03 -9.87 -13.55
N ILE A 60 -24.66 -8.60 -13.39
CA ILE A 60 -24.76 -7.87 -12.12
C ILE A 60 -25.36 -6.49 -12.34
N ASP A 61 -26.04 -5.99 -11.33
CA ASP A 61 -26.59 -4.65 -11.30
C ASP A 61 -25.55 -3.62 -10.83
N ALA A 62 -25.81 -2.34 -11.13
CA ALA A 62 -24.92 -1.24 -10.76
C ALA A 62 -24.72 -1.10 -9.23
N SER A 63 -25.67 -1.59 -8.43
CA SER A 63 -25.59 -1.56 -6.97
C SER A 63 -24.62 -2.63 -6.43
N SER A 64 -24.66 -3.86 -6.97
CA SER A 64 -23.69 -4.92 -6.65
C SER A 64 -22.28 -4.58 -7.13
N TYR A 65 -22.16 -3.98 -8.32
CA TYR A 65 -20.89 -3.46 -8.82
C TYR A 65 -20.25 -2.46 -7.84
N ARG A 66 -21.03 -1.46 -7.41
CA ARG A 66 -20.57 -0.42 -6.47
C ARG A 66 -20.17 -0.99 -5.12
N ARG A 67 -20.93 -1.96 -4.60
CA ARG A 67 -20.62 -2.65 -3.34
C ARG A 67 -19.29 -3.42 -3.44
N ARG A 68 -19.06 -4.13 -4.54
CA ARG A 68 -17.78 -4.84 -4.78
C ARG A 68 -16.60 -3.88 -4.94
N MET A 69 -16.75 -2.78 -5.68
CA MET A 69 -15.69 -1.78 -5.83
C MET A 69 -15.35 -1.09 -4.50
N SER A 70 -16.36 -0.79 -3.67
CA SER A 70 -16.14 -0.26 -2.33
C SER A 70 -15.35 -1.26 -1.46
N GLY A 71 -15.69 -2.56 -1.51
CA GLY A 71 -14.93 -3.60 -0.80
C GLY A 71 -13.46 -3.67 -1.21
N LEU A 72 -13.18 -3.57 -2.52
CA LEU A 72 -11.81 -3.55 -3.04
C LEU A 72 -11.02 -2.31 -2.59
N ALA A 73 -11.65 -1.13 -2.57
CA ALA A 73 -11.04 0.11 -2.08
C ALA A 73 -10.69 0.04 -0.58
N HIS A 74 -11.51 -0.67 0.21
CA HIS A 74 -11.25 -0.93 1.63
C HIS A 74 -10.28 -2.10 1.88
N GLY A 75 -9.74 -2.72 0.82
CA GLY A 75 -8.80 -3.83 0.93
C GLY A 75 -9.44 -5.15 1.39
N GLN A 76 -10.77 -5.24 1.41
CA GLN A 76 -11.45 -6.51 1.63
C GLN A 76 -11.30 -7.35 0.36
N ARG A 77 -10.46 -8.40 0.46
CA ARG A 77 -10.35 -9.40 -0.60
C ARG A 77 -11.68 -10.13 -0.68
N VAL A 78 -12.32 -10.06 -1.83
CA VAL A 78 -13.43 -10.97 -2.17
C VAL A 78 -12.83 -12.37 -2.22
N VAL A 79 -13.01 -13.12 -1.14
CA VAL A 79 -12.81 -14.57 -1.07
C VAL A 79 -14.08 -15.18 -1.67
N ASP A 80 -14.23 -15.08 -2.98
CA ASP A 80 -15.24 -15.85 -3.69
C ASP A 80 -14.48 -16.85 -4.57
N PRO A 81 -14.62 -18.17 -4.34
CA PRO A 81 -13.97 -19.15 -5.18
C PRO A 81 -14.58 -19.03 -6.57
N ARG A 82 -13.79 -18.49 -7.50
CA ARG A 82 -14.13 -18.47 -8.92
C ARG A 82 -14.64 -19.86 -9.33
N PRO A 83 -15.81 -20.00 -9.96
CA PRO A 83 -16.10 -21.21 -10.71
C PRO A 83 -15.08 -21.24 -11.84
N ARG A 84 -14.19 -22.24 -11.80
CA ARG A 84 -13.37 -22.56 -12.97
C ARG A 84 -14.31 -23.07 -14.06
N PRO A 85 -14.07 -22.70 -15.33
CA PRO A 85 -14.75 -23.33 -16.46
C PRO A 85 -14.46 -24.84 -16.51
#